data_AF-A0A2E7AJN5-F1
#
_entry.id   AF-A0A2E7AJN5-F1
#
_cell.length_a   1.000
_cell.length_b   1.000
_cell.length_c   1.000
_cell.angle_alpha   90.00
_cell.angle_beta   90.00
_cell.angle_gamma   90.00
#
_symmetry.space_group_name_H-M   'P 1'
#
loop_
_entity.id
_entity.type
_entity.pdbx_description
1 polymer ?
#
loop_
_entity_poly.entity_id
_entity_poly.type
_entity_poly.pdbx_seq_one_letter_code
_entity_poly.pdbx_strand_id
1 'polypeptide(L)'
;MVSAAEIMTKTYSLLHLLLCASLCSHLVADESQIETPGSTPIRYRVPALMMVTWAEWPEDPAQQDVMAGFIKSHGFNAVECEINLLEMCRRNGLYARLGAGNINELHKQASGLRDDKSVFAYFISDRRRRNSFPGSANIARAFAEADPNHPTIFINRAIWGEYYEFVETVKPMLLDYYHYHWDGRRHPERRYIYLRSICELARKNGIPAMRCVGGGVSLPQLRHTMYTSLAYGVQAFHFWTLGCSATRKRITSPSS
;
A
#
# COMPACT_ATOMS: atom_id res chain seq x y z
N MET A 1 -35.76 3.29 48.91
CA MET A 1 -34.80 2.33 49.49
C MET A 1 -34.27 1.48 48.35
N VAL A 2 -33.01 1.69 47.96
CA VAL A 2 -32.36 0.91 46.90
C VAL A 2 -31.94 -0.44 47.49
N SER A 3 -32.25 -1.54 46.81
CA SER A 3 -32.00 -2.90 47.32
C SER A 3 -30.50 -3.20 47.36
N ALA A 4 -30.04 -3.91 48.40
CA ALA A 4 -28.65 -4.37 48.52
C ALA A 4 -28.18 -5.17 47.29
N ALA A 5 -29.11 -5.83 46.59
CA ALA A 5 -28.83 -6.54 45.35
C ALA A 5 -28.44 -5.59 44.20
N GLU A 6 -29.09 -4.43 44.04
CA GLU A 6 -28.76 -3.45 43.01
C GLU A 6 -27.42 -2.76 43.25
N ILE A 7 -27.03 -2.60 44.51
CA ILE A 7 -25.73 -2.03 44.89
C ILE A 7 -24.61 -3.02 44.53
N MET A 8 -24.80 -4.32 44.80
CA MET A 8 -23.86 -5.38 44.42
C MET A 8 -23.68 -5.48 42.90
N THR A 9 -24.77 -5.50 42.12
CA THR A 9 -24.63 -5.65 40.65
C THR A 9 -23.90 -4.48 40.01
N LYS A 10 -24.10 -3.26 40.52
CA LYS A 10 -23.38 -2.06 40.04
C LYS A 10 -21.91 -2.07 40.42
N THR A 11 -21.55 -2.53 41.62
CA THR A 11 -20.13 -2.61 42.04
C THR A 11 -19.36 -3.68 41.27
N TYR A 12 -19.94 -4.84 40.98
CA TYR A 12 -19.27 -5.86 40.15
C TYR A 12 -19.09 -5.39 38.69
N SER A 13 -20.05 -4.64 38.14
CA SER A 13 -19.95 -4.07 36.78
C SER A 13 -18.88 -2.98 36.69
N LEU A 14 -18.78 -2.11 37.70
CA LEU A 14 -17.72 -1.09 37.75
C LEU A 14 -16.33 -1.71 37.93
N LEU A 15 -16.22 -2.77 38.75
CA LEU A 15 -14.97 -3.47 38.99
C LEU A 15 -14.49 -4.24 37.75
N HIS A 16 -15.41 -4.82 36.97
CA HIS A 16 -15.07 -5.43 35.67
C HIS A 16 -14.62 -4.39 34.64
N LEU A 17 -15.28 -3.22 34.59
CA LEU A 17 -14.89 -2.14 33.68
C LEU A 17 -13.48 -1.61 34.01
N LEU A 18 -13.16 -1.48 35.30
CA LEU A 18 -11.85 -1.02 35.78
C LEU A 18 -10.75 -2.07 35.58
N LEU A 19 -11.04 -3.37 35.74
CA LEU A 19 -10.10 -4.45 35.42
C LEU A 19 -9.81 -4.54 33.90
N CYS A 20 -10.83 -4.38 33.05
CA CYS A 20 -10.64 -4.32 31.60
C CYS A 20 -9.81 -3.10 31.18
N ALA A 21 -10.06 -1.92 31.78
CA ALA A 21 -9.28 -0.72 31.50
C ALA A 21 -7.80 -0.88 31.92
N SER A 22 -7.53 -1.52 33.07
CA SER A 22 -6.17 -1.79 33.56
C SER A 22 -5.40 -2.80 32.70
N LEU A 23 -6.09 -3.79 32.12
CA LEU A 23 -5.49 -4.77 31.20
C LEU A 23 -5.22 -4.19 29.82
N CYS A 24 -6.02 -3.22 29.36
CA CYS A 24 -5.78 -2.51 28.11
C CYS A 24 -4.63 -1.50 28.18
N SER A 25 -4.35 -0.92 29.35
CA SER A 25 -3.23 0.02 29.52
C SER A 25 -1.83 -0.61 29.40
N HIS A 26 -1.71 -1.94 29.50
CA HIS A 26 -0.45 -2.65 29.24
C HIS A 26 -0.28 -3.12 27.78
N LEU A 27 -1.27 -2.87 26.91
CA LEU A 27 -1.22 -3.20 25.48
C LEU A 27 -0.95 -2.00 24.57
N VAL A 28 -0.79 -0.80 25.13
CA VAL A 28 -0.07 0.27 24.42
C VAL A 28 1.41 -0.02 24.61
N ALA A 29 1.89 -1.00 23.83
CA ALA A 29 3.32 -1.14 23.59
C ALA A 29 3.80 0.19 23.01
N ASP A 30 4.64 0.88 23.77
CA ASP A 30 5.51 1.91 23.25
C ASP A 30 6.31 1.27 22.11
N GLU A 31 5.94 1.56 20.86
CA GLU A 31 6.64 1.13 19.64
C GLU A 31 7.98 1.89 19.48
N SER A 32 8.71 2.11 20.59
CA SER A 32 10.13 2.36 20.49
C SER A 32 10.78 1.07 19.99
N GLN A 33 10.87 0.94 18.67
CA GLN A 33 11.56 -0.14 18.00
C GLN A 33 12.94 -0.27 18.65
N ILE A 34 13.17 -1.39 19.34
CA ILE A 34 14.50 -1.80 19.75
C ILE A 34 15.27 -1.99 18.44
N GLU A 35 16.01 -0.96 18.03
CA GLU A 35 16.93 -1.04 16.89
C GLU A 35 17.92 -2.14 17.21
N THR A 36 17.76 -3.29 16.56
CA THR A 36 18.73 -4.36 16.68
C THR A 36 20.03 -3.83 16.08
N PRO A 37 21.17 -3.87 16.80
CA PRO A 37 22.45 -3.43 16.26
C PRO A 37 22.73 -4.15 14.94
N GLY A 38 22.84 -3.38 13.84
CA GLY A 38 23.04 -3.90 12.48
C GLY A 38 21.80 -3.87 11.55
N SER A 39 20.65 -3.35 11.99
CA SER A 39 19.49 -3.15 11.11
C SER A 39 19.69 -1.95 10.17
N THR A 40 19.37 -2.12 8.87
CA THR A 40 19.43 -1.02 7.89
C THR A 40 18.35 0.03 8.24
N PRO A 41 18.70 1.33 8.30
CA PRO A 41 17.74 2.38 8.60
C PRO A 41 16.52 2.33 7.69
N ILE A 42 15.34 2.50 8.27
CA ILE A 42 14.09 2.50 7.50
C ILE A 42 14.02 3.77 6.66
N ARG A 43 14.06 3.61 5.33
CA ARG A 43 14.10 4.74 4.38
C ARG A 43 12.74 5.42 4.20
N TYR A 44 11.65 4.67 4.36
CA TYR A 44 10.28 5.17 4.23
C TYR A 44 9.37 4.41 5.19
N ARG A 45 8.51 5.15 5.91
CA ARG A 45 7.50 4.56 6.78
C ARG A 45 6.14 4.71 6.12
N VAL A 46 5.47 3.58 5.90
CA VAL A 46 4.10 3.57 5.39
C VAL A 46 3.19 4.22 6.44
N PRO A 47 2.34 5.21 6.09
CA PRO A 47 1.63 6.02 7.07
C PRO A 47 0.49 5.28 7.80
N ALA A 48 -0.02 4.20 7.21
CA ALA A 48 -1.00 3.30 7.79
C ALA A 48 -0.91 1.93 7.10
N LEU A 49 -1.74 0.96 7.48
CA LEU A 49 -2.00 -0.18 6.59
C LEU A 49 -2.70 0.36 5.33
N MET A 50 -1.96 0.44 4.21
CA MET A 50 -2.50 1.07 3.01
C MET A 50 -3.37 0.11 2.23
N MET A 51 -4.56 0.55 1.90
CA MET A 51 -5.57 -0.17 1.13
C MET A 51 -5.85 0.67 -0.11
N VAL A 52 -5.10 0.41 -1.17
CA VAL A 52 -5.13 1.20 -2.41
C VAL A 52 -6.07 0.55 -3.43
N THR A 53 -7.08 1.31 -3.86
CA THR A 53 -7.96 0.92 -4.98
C THR A 53 -7.79 1.88 -6.17
N TRP A 54 -8.46 1.56 -7.26
CA TRP A 54 -8.66 2.46 -8.40
C TRP A 54 -10.15 2.70 -8.57
N ALA A 55 -10.50 3.90 -9.04
CA ALA A 55 -11.87 4.26 -9.40
C ALA A 55 -11.86 5.11 -10.67
N GLU A 56 -12.96 5.04 -11.41
CA GLU A 56 -13.25 5.98 -12.48
C GLU A 56 -13.92 7.21 -11.86
N TRP A 57 -13.20 8.34 -11.88
CA TRP A 57 -13.64 9.54 -11.17
C TRP A 57 -14.62 10.37 -12.00
N PRO A 58 -15.77 10.78 -11.44
CA PRO A 58 -16.66 11.73 -12.10
C PRO A 58 -15.98 13.10 -12.20
N GLU A 59 -16.37 13.89 -13.19
CA GLU A 59 -15.83 15.25 -13.37
C GLU A 59 -16.35 16.22 -12.29
N ASP A 60 -17.61 16.05 -11.87
CA ASP A 60 -18.26 16.90 -10.85
C ASP A 60 -17.64 16.65 -9.45
N PRO A 61 -17.04 17.68 -8.81
CA PRO A 61 -16.47 17.56 -7.47
C PRO A 61 -17.43 17.02 -6.41
N ALA A 62 -18.73 17.33 -6.48
CA ALA A 62 -19.70 16.82 -5.52
C ALA A 62 -19.87 15.30 -5.65
N GLN A 63 -19.88 14.78 -6.89
CA GLN A 63 -19.93 13.34 -7.14
C GLN A 63 -18.61 12.66 -6.79
N GLN A 64 -17.47 13.34 -6.96
CA GLN A 64 -16.17 12.83 -6.51
C GLN A 64 -16.18 12.59 -5.00
N ASP A 65 -16.70 13.52 -4.22
CA ASP A 65 -16.78 13.40 -2.76
C ASP A 65 -17.72 12.26 -2.33
N VAL A 66 -18.85 12.06 -3.03
CA VAL A 66 -19.73 10.90 -2.80
C VAL A 66 -18.99 9.59 -3.06
N MET A 67 -18.25 9.49 -4.17
CA MET A 67 -17.50 8.28 -4.50
C MET A 67 -16.34 8.05 -3.53
N ALA A 68 -15.65 9.11 -3.09
CA ALA A 68 -14.62 9.03 -2.05
C ALA A 68 -15.18 8.50 -0.73
N GLY A 69 -16.37 8.99 -0.32
CA GLY A 69 -17.10 8.50 0.84
C GLY A 69 -17.42 7.00 0.74
N PHE A 70 -17.90 6.55 -0.43
CA PHE A 70 -18.15 5.13 -0.70
C PHE A 70 -16.87 4.30 -0.59
N ILE A 71 -15.76 4.72 -1.20
CA ILE A 71 -14.48 4.02 -1.13
C ILE A 71 -14.02 3.84 0.33
N LYS A 72 -14.10 4.92 1.12
CA LYS A 72 -13.75 4.89 2.55
C LYS A 72 -14.64 3.97 3.37
N SER A 73 -15.96 3.99 3.13
CA SER A 73 -16.89 3.13 3.85
C SER A 73 -16.67 1.64 3.58
N HIS A 74 -15.93 1.30 2.51
CA HIS A 74 -15.55 -0.07 2.16
C HIS A 74 -14.12 -0.43 2.57
N GLY A 75 -13.50 0.37 3.45
CA GLY A 75 -12.22 0.04 4.09
C GLY A 75 -10.97 0.39 3.29
N PHE A 76 -11.12 1.14 2.20
CA PHE A 76 -9.99 1.71 1.47
C PHE A 76 -9.63 3.08 2.01
N ASN A 77 -8.33 3.33 2.18
CA ASN A 77 -7.81 4.63 2.63
C ASN A 77 -6.96 5.32 1.56
N ALA A 78 -6.77 4.69 0.40
CA ALA A 78 -5.98 5.24 -0.68
C ALA A 78 -6.55 4.92 -2.05
N VAL A 79 -6.29 5.82 -3.00
CA VAL A 79 -6.78 5.71 -4.38
C VAL A 79 -5.67 6.02 -5.38
N GLU A 80 -5.61 5.27 -6.48
CA GLU A 80 -4.84 5.66 -7.65
C GLU A 80 -5.56 6.79 -8.39
N CYS A 81 -4.86 7.90 -8.63
CA CYS A 81 -5.42 9.06 -9.31
C CYS A 81 -4.35 9.88 -10.04
N GLU A 82 -4.82 10.87 -10.80
CA GLU A 82 -4.01 11.93 -11.39
C GLU A 82 -3.92 13.13 -10.43
N ILE A 83 -2.98 14.04 -10.69
CA ILE A 83 -2.69 15.17 -9.79
C ILE A 83 -3.85 16.15 -9.64
N ASN A 84 -4.70 16.29 -10.67
CA ASN A 84 -5.91 17.12 -10.62
C ASN A 84 -6.95 16.61 -9.61
N LEU A 85 -6.89 15.33 -9.21
CA LEU A 85 -7.77 14.72 -8.21
C LEU A 85 -7.15 14.72 -6.80
N LEU A 86 -5.94 15.27 -6.63
CA LEU A 86 -5.29 15.31 -5.31
C LEU A 86 -6.09 16.15 -4.30
N GLU A 87 -6.74 17.22 -4.75
CA GLU A 87 -7.57 18.04 -3.85
C GLU A 87 -8.79 17.27 -3.33
N MET A 88 -9.40 16.42 -4.15
CA MET A 88 -10.45 15.49 -3.68
C MET A 88 -9.90 14.57 -2.58
N CYS A 89 -8.69 14.03 -2.74
CA CYS A 89 -8.07 13.18 -1.73
C CYS A 89 -7.89 13.93 -0.40
N ARG A 90 -7.38 15.17 -0.45
CA ARG A 90 -7.19 16.04 0.72
C ARG A 90 -8.51 16.30 1.46
N ARG A 91 -9.54 16.75 0.74
CA ARG A 91 -10.86 17.06 1.32
C ARG A 91 -11.52 15.85 1.98
N ASN A 92 -11.31 14.66 1.40
CA ASN A 92 -11.94 13.43 1.86
C ASN A 92 -11.06 12.61 2.81
N GLY A 93 -9.84 13.06 3.13
CA GLY A 93 -8.91 12.30 3.98
C GLY A 93 -8.55 10.94 3.38
N LEU A 94 -8.31 10.90 2.07
CA LEU A 94 -7.76 9.77 1.34
C LEU A 94 -6.30 10.04 1.02
N TYR A 95 -5.51 8.97 0.94
CA TYR A 95 -4.18 9.04 0.36
C TYR A 95 -4.22 8.87 -1.17
N ALA A 96 -3.41 9.63 -1.88
CA ALA A 96 -3.22 9.57 -3.32
C ALA A 96 -2.01 8.72 -3.67
N ARG A 97 -2.23 7.67 -4.47
CA ARG A 97 -1.18 7.05 -5.28
C ARG A 97 -1.18 7.71 -6.66
N LEU A 98 -0.26 8.63 -6.89
CA LEU A 98 -0.21 9.41 -8.13
C LEU A 98 0.49 8.60 -9.23
N GLY A 99 -0.11 8.48 -10.41
CA GLY A 99 0.52 7.74 -11.52
C GLY A 99 -0.42 7.30 -12.64
N ALA A 100 -1.69 7.71 -12.60
CA ALA A 100 -2.64 7.44 -13.68
C ALA A 100 -2.38 8.28 -14.95
N GLY A 101 -1.52 9.31 -14.87
CA GLY A 101 -1.19 10.24 -15.96
C GLY A 101 0.27 10.16 -16.46
N ASN A 102 0.75 11.24 -17.07
CA ASN A 102 2.11 11.32 -17.61
C ASN A 102 3.19 11.42 -16.50
N ILE A 103 4.11 10.45 -16.47
CA ILE A 103 5.15 10.34 -15.43
C ILE A 103 6.14 11.51 -15.46
N ASN A 104 6.47 12.05 -16.64
CA ASN A 104 7.41 13.17 -16.75
C ASN A 104 6.80 14.47 -16.20
N GLU A 105 5.50 14.72 -16.47
CA GLU A 105 4.80 15.87 -15.89
C GLU A 105 4.58 15.69 -14.38
N LEU A 106 4.37 14.46 -13.91
CA LEU A 106 4.30 14.15 -12.49
C LEU A 106 5.64 14.40 -11.79
N HIS A 107 6.77 14.02 -12.42
CA HIS A 107 8.11 14.25 -11.87
C HIS A 107 8.40 15.74 -11.68
N LYS A 108 8.04 16.60 -12.65
CA LYS A 108 8.20 18.06 -12.53
C LYS A 108 7.48 18.66 -11.32
N GLN A 109 6.39 18.03 -10.89
CA GLN A 109 5.55 18.49 -9.78
C GLN A 109 5.96 17.87 -8.42
N ALA A 110 6.77 16.81 -8.42
CA ALA A 110 7.10 16.04 -7.22
C ALA A 110 7.72 16.89 -6.10
N SER A 111 8.58 17.87 -6.43
CA SER A 111 9.22 18.73 -5.43
C SER A 111 8.22 19.58 -4.63
N GLY A 112 7.10 19.97 -5.24
CA GLY A 112 6.01 20.68 -4.57
C GLY A 112 5.11 19.78 -3.72
N LEU A 113 5.25 18.46 -3.84
CA LEU A 113 4.42 17.46 -3.15
C LEU A 113 5.14 16.82 -1.96
N ARG A 114 6.44 17.07 -1.79
CA ARG A 114 7.29 16.40 -0.78
C ARG A 114 6.74 16.42 0.64
N ASP A 115 6.02 17.49 1.01
CA ASP A 115 5.47 17.68 2.35
C ASP A 115 3.95 17.43 2.41
N ASP A 116 3.33 17.02 1.29
CA ASP A 116 1.90 16.73 1.24
C ASP A 116 1.59 15.35 1.81
N LYS A 117 1.05 15.35 3.03
CA LYS A 117 0.66 14.13 3.76
C LYS A 117 -0.42 13.31 3.07
N SER A 118 -1.13 13.88 2.09
CA SER A 118 -2.13 13.14 1.32
C SER A 118 -1.47 12.34 0.20
N VAL A 119 -0.21 12.58 -0.16
CA VAL A 119 0.51 11.74 -1.11
C VAL A 119 0.99 10.49 -0.39
N PHE A 120 0.65 9.32 -0.93
CA PHE A 120 1.20 8.06 -0.45
C PHE A 120 2.46 7.68 -1.24
N ALA A 121 2.36 7.70 -2.57
CA ALA A 121 3.41 7.18 -3.45
C ALA A 121 3.19 7.59 -4.91
N TYR A 122 4.25 7.45 -5.72
CA TYR A 122 4.22 7.62 -7.17
C TYR A 122 4.21 6.26 -7.89
N PHE A 123 3.10 5.87 -8.51
CA PHE A 123 3.05 4.66 -9.33
C PHE A 123 3.73 4.89 -10.68
N ILE A 124 4.80 4.14 -10.95
CA ILE A 124 5.60 4.33 -12.16
C ILE A 124 5.29 3.27 -13.21
N SER A 125 5.18 2.00 -12.84
CA SER A 125 5.06 0.93 -13.85
C SER A 125 4.63 -0.42 -13.26
N ASP A 126 3.96 -1.22 -14.10
CA ASP A 126 3.63 -2.62 -13.84
C ASP A 126 4.54 -3.59 -14.63
N ARG A 127 4.77 -4.80 -14.11
CA ARG A 127 5.40 -5.96 -14.77
C ARG A 127 6.76 -5.67 -15.43
N ARG A 128 7.69 -5.12 -14.66
CA ARG A 128 9.06 -4.90 -15.14
C ARG A 128 9.78 -6.22 -15.49
N ARG A 129 10.77 -6.10 -16.37
CA ARG A 129 11.74 -7.14 -16.73
C ARG A 129 13.15 -6.62 -16.48
N ARG A 130 14.13 -7.52 -16.34
CA ARG A 130 15.52 -7.17 -15.99
C ARG A 130 16.14 -6.07 -16.86
N ASN A 131 15.93 -6.13 -18.18
CA ASN A 131 16.45 -5.14 -19.13
C ASN A 131 15.96 -3.70 -18.86
N SER A 132 14.90 -3.57 -18.07
CA SER A 132 14.24 -2.30 -17.77
C SER A 132 14.66 -1.71 -16.41
N PHE A 133 15.47 -2.45 -15.62
CA PHE A 133 15.88 -2.04 -14.28
C PHE A 133 16.78 -0.81 -14.25
N PRO A 134 17.78 -0.63 -15.15
CA PRO A 134 18.58 0.59 -15.18
C PRO A 134 17.72 1.86 -15.40
N GLY A 135 16.73 1.78 -16.29
CA GLY A 135 15.77 2.86 -16.50
C GLY A 135 14.90 3.13 -15.27
N SER A 136 14.43 2.07 -14.60
CA SER A 136 13.70 2.20 -13.32
C SER A 136 14.54 2.83 -12.22
N ALA A 137 15.83 2.50 -12.14
CA ALA A 137 16.77 3.08 -11.18
C ALA A 137 16.94 4.59 -11.40
N ASN A 138 17.05 5.03 -12.67
CA ASN A 138 17.12 6.44 -13.01
C ASN A 138 15.84 7.20 -12.60
N ILE A 139 14.66 6.62 -12.85
CA ILE A 139 13.39 7.23 -12.45
C ILE A 139 13.28 7.29 -10.92
N ALA A 140 13.56 6.19 -10.22
CA ALA A 140 13.49 6.13 -8.76
C ALA A 140 14.42 7.17 -8.11
N ARG A 141 15.64 7.32 -8.64
CA ARG A 141 16.59 8.33 -8.18
C ARG A 141 16.10 9.76 -8.47
N ALA A 142 15.62 10.03 -9.68
CA ALA A 142 15.13 11.36 -10.04
C ALA A 142 13.92 11.80 -9.19
N PHE A 143 13.00 10.88 -8.89
CA PHE A 143 11.91 11.15 -7.96
C PHE A 143 12.40 11.34 -6.53
N ALA A 144 13.31 10.49 -6.03
CA ALA A 144 13.85 10.64 -4.68
C ALA A 144 14.66 11.93 -4.48
N GLU A 145 15.32 12.42 -5.54
CA GLU A 145 15.99 13.73 -5.54
C GLU A 145 14.99 14.89 -5.44
N ALA A 146 13.82 14.78 -6.07
CA ALA A 146 12.78 15.81 -6.03
C ALA A 146 11.90 15.73 -4.76
N ASP A 147 11.55 14.52 -4.35
CA ASP A 147 10.69 14.19 -3.22
C ASP A 147 11.27 12.96 -2.48
N PRO A 148 12.04 13.18 -1.40
CA PRO A 148 12.63 12.10 -0.62
C PRO A 148 11.63 11.42 0.31
N ASN A 149 10.41 11.94 0.47
CA ASN A 149 9.44 11.49 1.46
C ASN A 149 8.45 10.46 0.90
N HIS A 150 8.16 10.51 -0.40
CA HIS A 150 7.20 9.61 -1.04
C HIS A 150 7.88 8.61 -2.00
N PRO A 151 7.61 7.29 -1.87
CA PRO A 151 8.25 6.27 -2.67
C PRO A 151 7.71 6.22 -4.10
N THR A 152 8.56 5.82 -5.04
CA THR A 152 8.12 5.29 -6.34
C THR A 152 7.73 3.82 -6.22
N ILE A 153 6.58 3.44 -6.79
CA ILE A 153 6.08 2.06 -6.84
C ILE A 153 6.33 1.47 -8.23
N PHE A 154 6.96 0.29 -8.23
CA PHE A 154 7.10 -0.59 -9.38
C PHE A 154 6.55 -1.97 -9.01
N ILE A 155 5.54 -2.45 -9.72
CA ILE A 155 4.98 -3.78 -9.44
C ILE A 155 5.90 -4.83 -10.08
N ASN A 156 6.57 -5.60 -9.23
CA ASN A 156 7.40 -6.71 -9.68
C ASN A 156 6.60 -8.00 -9.80
N ARG A 157 6.90 -8.83 -10.79
CA ARG A 157 6.37 -10.20 -10.82
C ARG A 157 7.15 -11.04 -9.80
N ALA A 158 6.47 -11.97 -9.15
CA ALA A 158 7.11 -12.99 -8.32
C ALA A 158 7.87 -14.01 -9.19
N ILE A 159 9.04 -13.60 -9.69
CA ILE A 159 9.95 -14.42 -10.48
C ILE A 159 11.23 -14.58 -9.65
N TRP A 160 11.67 -15.82 -9.46
CA TRP A 160 12.84 -16.14 -8.64
C TRP A 160 14.08 -15.39 -9.14
N GLY A 161 14.86 -14.81 -8.24
CA GLY A 161 16.06 -14.04 -8.55
C GLY A 161 15.81 -12.60 -8.98
N GLU A 162 14.75 -12.33 -9.76
CA GLU A 162 14.55 -11.00 -10.37
C GLU A 162 14.31 -9.88 -9.34
N TYR A 163 13.62 -10.17 -8.24
CA TYR A 163 13.38 -9.16 -7.20
C TYR A 163 14.64 -8.81 -6.40
N TYR A 164 15.63 -9.71 -6.30
CA TYR A 164 16.93 -9.40 -5.70
C TYR A 164 17.72 -8.43 -6.59
N GLU A 165 17.85 -8.77 -7.88
CA GLU A 165 18.49 -7.90 -8.88
C GLU A 165 17.80 -6.54 -8.97
N PHE A 166 16.46 -6.52 -8.88
CA PHE A 166 15.68 -5.28 -8.86
C PHE A 166 16.04 -4.41 -7.66
N VAL A 167 16.03 -4.96 -6.44
CA VAL A 167 16.34 -4.19 -5.22
C VAL A 167 17.78 -3.67 -5.25
N GLU A 168 18.74 -4.48 -5.70
CA GLU A 168 20.14 -4.08 -5.82
C GLU A 168 20.34 -2.94 -6.82
N THR A 169 19.67 -3.02 -7.98
CA THR A 169 19.83 -2.05 -9.07
C THR A 169 19.03 -0.78 -8.82
N VAL A 170 17.75 -0.91 -8.46
CA VAL A 170 16.79 0.20 -8.39
C VAL A 170 16.79 0.88 -7.03
N LYS A 171 17.17 0.18 -5.96
CA LYS A 171 17.17 0.68 -4.58
C LYS A 171 15.84 1.36 -4.22
N PRO A 172 14.69 0.66 -4.38
CA PRO A 172 13.37 1.26 -4.16
C PRO A 172 13.18 1.67 -2.70
N MET A 173 12.27 2.61 -2.44
CA MET A 173 11.85 2.97 -1.08
C MET A 173 10.72 2.08 -0.54
N LEU A 174 10.06 1.31 -1.41
CA LEU A 174 9.00 0.38 -1.09
C LEU A 174 9.03 -0.75 -2.12
N LEU A 175 8.97 -2.00 -1.64
CA LEU A 175 9.02 -3.18 -2.50
C LEU A 175 7.61 -3.72 -2.75
N ASP A 176 7.07 -3.49 -3.94
CA ASP A 176 5.80 -4.05 -4.39
C ASP A 176 6.02 -5.30 -5.26
N TYR A 177 5.15 -6.29 -5.08
CA TYR A 177 5.16 -7.49 -5.88
C TYR A 177 3.76 -8.04 -6.15
N TYR A 178 3.68 -8.79 -7.24
CA TYR A 178 2.48 -9.47 -7.68
C TYR A 178 2.74 -10.94 -8.00
N HIS A 179 1.86 -11.80 -7.50
CA HIS A 179 1.82 -13.23 -7.84
C HIS A 179 0.38 -13.68 -8.06
N TYR A 180 0.08 -14.20 -9.25
CA TYR A 180 -1.16 -14.93 -9.55
C TYR A 180 -1.18 -16.29 -8.84
N HIS A 181 -1.10 -16.30 -7.52
CA HIS A 181 -0.96 -17.52 -6.72
C HIS A 181 -2.24 -18.35 -6.61
N TRP A 182 -3.32 -17.92 -7.27
CA TRP A 182 -4.54 -18.70 -7.46
C TRP A 182 -4.68 -19.21 -8.90
N ASP A 183 -3.77 -18.80 -9.81
CA ASP A 183 -3.69 -19.33 -11.18
C ASP A 183 -2.79 -20.56 -11.18
N GLY A 184 -3.38 -21.73 -11.42
CA GLY A 184 -2.67 -23.02 -11.46
C GLY A 184 -1.53 -23.06 -12.47
N ARG A 185 -1.53 -22.22 -13.51
CA ARG A 185 -0.44 -22.12 -14.48
C ARG A 185 0.76 -21.35 -13.97
N ARG A 186 0.68 -20.74 -12.77
CA ARG A 186 1.71 -19.85 -12.21
C ARG A 186 2.26 -20.33 -10.88
N HIS A 187 2.32 -21.64 -10.70
CA HIS A 187 2.98 -22.26 -9.55
C HIS A 187 2.43 -21.77 -8.20
N PRO A 188 1.11 -21.95 -7.93
CA PRO A 188 0.45 -21.49 -6.70
C PRO A 188 1.08 -22.06 -5.42
N GLU A 189 1.77 -23.20 -5.52
CA GLU A 189 2.53 -23.84 -4.43
C GLU A 189 3.71 -22.98 -3.96
N ARG A 190 4.27 -22.12 -4.82
CA ARG A 190 5.44 -21.27 -4.51
C ARG A 190 5.09 -19.99 -3.76
N ARG A 191 3.80 -19.73 -3.52
CA ARG A 191 3.31 -18.44 -2.98
C ARG A 191 3.96 -18.03 -1.66
N TYR A 192 4.17 -18.98 -0.75
CA TYR A 192 4.78 -18.72 0.55
C TYR A 192 6.27 -18.47 0.43
N ILE A 193 6.94 -19.14 -0.52
CA ILE A 193 8.35 -18.93 -0.79
C ILE A 193 8.54 -17.49 -1.29
N TYR A 194 7.77 -17.06 -2.30
CA TYR A 194 7.87 -15.68 -2.80
C TYR A 194 7.50 -14.64 -1.76
N LEU A 195 6.41 -14.84 -1.01
CA LEU A 195 6.01 -13.92 0.05
C LEU A 195 7.11 -13.78 1.11
N ARG A 196 7.67 -14.91 1.58
CA ARG A 196 8.76 -14.91 2.54
C ARG A 196 9.98 -14.18 2.00
N SER A 197 10.43 -14.52 0.78
CA SER A 197 11.61 -13.92 0.17
C SER A 197 11.47 -12.41 -0.03
N ILE A 198 10.30 -11.93 -0.46
CA ILE A 198 10.05 -10.49 -0.61
C ILE A 198 10.11 -9.77 0.74
N CYS A 199 9.45 -10.31 1.77
CA CYS A 199 9.42 -9.66 3.08
C CYS A 199 10.80 -9.71 3.76
N GLU A 200 11.55 -10.80 3.61
CA GLU A 200 12.94 -10.90 4.08
C GLU A 200 13.86 -9.92 3.36
N LEU A 201 13.72 -9.80 2.03
CA LEU A 201 14.51 -8.85 1.25
C LEU A 201 14.17 -7.39 1.61
N ALA A 202 12.89 -7.07 1.77
CA ALA A 202 12.43 -5.74 2.16
C ALA A 202 13.01 -5.36 3.54
N ARG A 203 12.91 -6.26 4.53
CA ARG A 203 13.49 -6.07 5.87
C ARG A 203 15.01 -5.89 5.83
N LYS A 204 15.72 -6.72 5.05
CA LYS A 204 17.18 -6.63 4.90
C LYS A 204 17.63 -5.26 4.36
N ASN A 205 16.79 -4.58 3.59
CA ASN A 205 17.10 -3.28 2.99
C ASN A 205 16.42 -2.10 3.70
N GLY A 206 15.75 -2.31 4.84
CA GLY A 206 15.08 -1.24 5.57
C GLY A 206 13.93 -0.59 4.77
N ILE A 207 13.18 -1.37 3.98
CA ILE A 207 12.05 -0.86 3.18
C ILE A 207 10.77 -1.66 3.45
N PRO A 208 9.59 -1.02 3.38
CA PRO A 208 8.32 -1.70 3.52
C PRO A 208 8.00 -2.60 2.32
N ALA A 209 7.26 -3.67 2.59
CA ALA A 209 6.71 -4.57 1.58
C ALA A 209 5.24 -4.24 1.29
N MET A 210 4.90 -4.20 0.00
CA MET A 210 3.56 -4.03 -0.52
C MET A 210 3.18 -5.21 -1.40
N ARG A 211 1.89 -5.53 -1.47
CA ARG A 211 1.38 -6.61 -2.30
C ARG A 211 0.24 -6.16 -3.21
N CYS A 212 0.42 -6.35 -4.50
CA CYS A 212 -0.67 -6.37 -5.46
C CYS A 212 -1.54 -7.62 -5.26
N VAL A 213 -2.85 -7.42 -5.07
CA VAL A 213 -3.85 -8.47 -5.02
C VAL A 213 -4.79 -8.34 -6.22
N GLY A 214 -5.11 -9.48 -6.85
CA GLY A 214 -6.02 -9.50 -8.00
C GLY A 214 -7.48 -9.52 -7.55
N GLY A 215 -8.32 -8.66 -8.11
CA GLY A 215 -9.77 -8.65 -7.86
C GLY A 215 -10.55 -9.79 -8.54
N GLY A 216 -9.87 -10.67 -9.29
CA GLY A 216 -10.45 -11.78 -10.03
C GLY A 216 -10.54 -13.11 -9.29
N VAL A 217 -10.41 -13.10 -7.96
CA VAL A 217 -10.38 -14.31 -7.12
C VAL A 217 -11.54 -14.29 -6.13
N SER A 218 -11.92 -15.45 -5.61
CA SER A 218 -13.04 -15.52 -4.66
C SER A 218 -12.72 -14.79 -3.34
N LEU A 219 -13.75 -14.36 -2.60
CA LEU A 219 -13.55 -13.70 -1.31
C LEU A 219 -12.72 -14.53 -0.31
N PRO A 220 -12.91 -15.86 -0.17
CA PRO A 220 -12.03 -16.67 0.67
C PRO A 220 -10.56 -16.64 0.22
N GLN A 221 -10.32 -16.70 -1.09
CA GLN A 221 -8.99 -16.63 -1.67
C GLN A 221 -8.32 -15.29 -1.37
N LEU A 222 -9.04 -14.18 -1.59
CA LEU A 222 -8.57 -12.83 -1.29
C LEU A 222 -8.25 -12.64 0.20
N ARG A 223 -9.14 -13.09 1.09
CA ARG A 223 -8.91 -13.04 2.54
C ARG A 223 -7.68 -13.81 2.95
N HIS A 224 -7.53 -15.04 2.46
CA HIS A 224 -6.34 -15.85 2.71
C HIS A 224 -5.07 -15.13 2.22
N THR A 225 -5.08 -14.58 1.00
CA THR A 225 -3.97 -13.78 0.46
C THR A 225 -3.57 -12.65 1.41
N MET A 226 -4.54 -11.86 1.86
CA MET A 226 -4.30 -10.69 2.70
C MET A 226 -3.81 -11.07 4.09
N TYR A 227 -4.49 -11.99 4.78
CA TYR A 227 -4.12 -12.38 6.14
C TYR A 227 -2.74 -13.03 6.21
N THR A 228 -2.42 -13.92 5.26
CA THR A 228 -1.06 -14.45 5.18
C THR A 228 -0.05 -13.34 4.92
N SER A 229 -0.33 -12.39 4.03
CA SER A 229 0.58 -11.26 3.77
C SER A 229 0.84 -10.40 5.00
N LEU A 230 -0.22 -10.06 5.73
CA LEU A 230 -0.12 -9.32 6.99
C LEU A 230 0.76 -10.07 8.00
N ALA A 231 0.56 -11.39 8.14
CA ALA A 231 1.36 -12.22 9.04
C ALA A 231 2.86 -12.24 8.69
N TYR A 232 3.23 -11.98 7.43
CA TYR A 232 4.62 -11.89 6.98
C TYR A 232 5.19 -10.46 7.01
N GLY A 233 4.39 -9.46 7.40
CA GLY A 233 4.81 -8.06 7.54
C GLY A 233 4.57 -7.20 6.30
N VAL A 234 3.65 -7.57 5.40
CA VAL A 234 3.19 -6.65 4.33
C VAL A 234 2.42 -5.50 4.96
N GLN A 235 2.73 -4.27 4.55
CA GLN A 235 2.19 -3.03 5.12
C GLN A 235 1.24 -2.27 4.17
N ALA A 236 1.15 -2.71 2.91
CA ALA A 236 0.30 -2.08 1.92
C ALA A 236 -0.26 -3.12 0.93
N PHE A 237 -1.50 -2.90 0.51
CA PHE A 237 -2.18 -3.67 -0.51
C PHE A 237 -2.65 -2.75 -1.64
N HIS A 238 -2.43 -3.21 -2.85
CA HIS A 238 -2.97 -2.63 -4.07
C HIS A 238 -4.00 -3.61 -4.60
N PHE A 239 -5.16 -3.12 -5.05
CA PHE A 239 -6.19 -3.95 -5.65
C PHE A 239 -6.23 -3.71 -7.15
N TRP A 240 -5.87 -4.74 -7.92
CA TRP A 240 -5.95 -4.70 -9.38
C TRP A 240 -7.33 -5.17 -9.83
N THR A 241 -8.12 -4.29 -10.44
CA THR A 241 -9.40 -4.66 -11.04
C THR A 241 -9.19 -5.31 -12.41
N LEU A 242 -9.93 -6.37 -12.70
CA LEU A 242 -9.98 -7.01 -14.02
C LEU A 242 -10.75 -6.08 -14.99
N GLY A 243 -10.11 -4.99 -15.42
CA GLY A 243 -10.72 -3.99 -16.29
C GLY A 243 -9.75 -2.88 -16.70
N CYS A 244 -8.79 -2.53 -15.83
CA CYS A 244 -7.81 -1.46 -16.09
C CYS A 244 -6.91 -1.67 -17.33
N SER A 245 -6.77 -2.90 -17.84
CA SER A 245 -6.06 -3.15 -19.10
C SER A 245 -6.87 -2.79 -20.36
N ALA A 246 -8.20 -2.70 -20.28
CA ALA A 246 -9.05 -2.34 -21.40
C ALA A 246 -9.13 -0.81 -21.60
N THR A 247 -9.13 -0.05 -20.50
CA THR A 247 -9.16 1.44 -20.53
C THR A 247 -7.79 2.06 -20.78
N ARG A 248 -6.68 1.46 -20.31
CA ARG A 248 -5.31 1.98 -20.57
C ARG A 248 -4.84 1.83 -22.03
N LYS A 249 -5.54 1.05 -22.88
CA LYS A 249 -5.18 0.89 -24.30
C LYS A 249 -5.57 2.07 -25.20
N ARG A 250 -6.23 3.10 -24.69
CA ARG A 250 -6.68 4.24 -25.52
C ARG A 250 -5.71 5.44 -25.61
N ILE A 251 -4.58 5.45 -24.90
CA ILE A 251 -3.70 6.65 -24.81
C ILE A 251 -2.26 6.41 -25.31
N THR A 252 -1.97 5.31 -26.02
CA THR A 252 -0.64 5.16 -26.67
C THR A 252 -0.72 4.59 -28.08
N SER A 253 -1.03 5.46 -29.04
CA SER A 253 -0.46 5.45 -30.39
C SER A 253 -0.91 6.72 -31.13
N PRO A 254 -0.01 7.59 -31.62
CA PRO A 254 -0.34 8.41 -32.78
C PRO A 254 -0.45 7.47 -33.98
N SER A 255 -1.55 7.57 -34.71
CA SER A 255 -1.68 6.98 -36.03
C SER A 255 -0.59 7.54 -36.94
N SER A 256 0.39 6.71 -37.27
CA SER A 256 1.20 6.82 -38.49
C SER A 256 0.49 6.09 -39.62
#